data_AF-A0A0F9QC47-F1
#
_entry.id   AF-A0A0F9QC47-F1
#
_cell.length_a   1.000
_cell.length_b   1.000
_cell.length_c   1.000
_cell.angle_alpha   90.00
_cell.angle_beta   90.00
_cell.angle_gamma   90.00
#
_symmetry.space_group_name_H-M   'P 1'
#
loop_
_entity.id
_entity.type
_entity.pdbx_description
1 polymer ?
#
loop_
_entity_poly.entity_id
_entity_poly.type
_entity_poly.pdbx_seq_one_letter_code
_entity_poly.pdbx_strand_id
1 'polypeptide(L)'
;MVERPVDPANQNEWEAGPDEDLKVPREYIEDLKFEVIVFARKERGGQDFTFRCKDYSPVEGGAWSFDGVIIDTSKRDPSGDVTLKRLTYHPALSLVNVAFMVVPAPEETK
;
A
#
# COMPACT_ATOMS: atom_id res chain seq x y z
N MET A 1 18.46 4.16 24.95
CA MET A 1 17.51 3.67 23.94
C MET A 1 18.27 2.63 23.13
N VAL A 2 17.90 1.35 23.22
CA VAL A 2 18.62 0.29 22.49
C VAL A 2 17.92 0.16 21.14
N GLU A 3 18.52 0.70 20.09
CA GLU A 3 18.09 0.42 18.71
C GLU A 3 18.32 -1.07 18.46
N ARG A 4 17.24 -1.83 18.38
CA ARG A 4 17.31 -3.24 17.99
C ARG A 4 17.68 -3.28 16.51
N PRO A 5 18.60 -4.15 16.09
CA PRO A 5 18.85 -4.35 14.68
C PRO A 5 17.54 -4.81 14.03
N VAL A 6 16.99 -3.96 13.17
CA VAL A 6 15.84 -4.30 12.36
C VAL A 6 16.36 -5.16 11.22
N ASP A 7 15.89 -6.40 11.14
CA ASP A 7 16.15 -7.26 9.99
C ASP A 7 15.25 -6.78 8.84
N PRO A 8 15.81 -6.14 7.80
CA PRO A 8 15.01 -5.59 6.71
C PRO A 8 14.27 -6.69 5.92
N ALA A 9 14.69 -7.96 6.03
CA ALA A 9 13.99 -9.08 5.38
C ALA A 9 12.67 -9.46 6.07
N ASN A 10 12.46 -9.04 7.32
CA ASN A 10 11.24 -9.31 8.09
C ASN A 10 10.41 -8.05 8.38
N GLN A 11 10.86 -6.89 7.88
CA GLN A 11 10.15 -5.62 8.04
C GLN A 11 9.21 -5.38 6.85
N ASN A 12 7.92 -5.58 7.09
CA ASN A 12 6.86 -5.29 6.12
C ASN A 12 6.17 -3.94 6.38
N GLU A 13 6.66 -3.16 7.34
CA GLU A 13 6.07 -1.88 7.71
C GLU A 13 7.16 -0.86 8.01
N TRP A 14 7.01 0.35 7.48
CA TRP A 14 7.87 1.49 7.78
C TRP A 14 7.04 2.61 8.37
N GLU A 15 7.59 3.25 9.39
CA GLU A 15 6.93 4.32 10.13
C GLU A 15 7.84 5.53 10.26
N ALA A 16 7.23 6.70 10.32
CA ALA A 16 7.90 7.95 10.63
C ALA A 16 6.92 8.89 11.33
N GLY A 17 7.46 9.78 12.18
CA GLY A 17 6.69 10.87 12.74
C GLY A 17 6.07 11.77 11.67
N PRO A 18 5.10 12.63 12.04
CA PRO A 18 4.41 13.51 11.11
C PRO A 18 5.36 14.48 10.40
N ASP A 19 6.39 14.94 11.10
CA ASP A 19 7.41 15.87 10.58
C ASP A 19 8.67 15.16 10.06
N GLU A 20 8.71 13.83 10.12
CA GLU A 20 9.87 13.03 9.71
C GLU A 20 9.68 12.48 8.29
N ASP A 21 10.79 12.29 7.57
CA ASP A 21 10.76 11.61 6.28
C ASP A 21 10.61 10.10 6.48
N LEU A 22 9.62 9.52 5.80
CA LEU A 22 9.41 8.08 5.82
C LEU A 22 10.49 7.38 4.98
N LYS A 23 11.35 6.61 5.65
CA LYS A 23 12.44 5.87 5.00
C LYS A 23 11.98 4.46 4.63
N VAL A 24 11.58 4.29 3.37
CA VAL A 24 11.30 2.98 2.78
C VAL A 24 12.46 2.58 1.87
N PRO A 25 12.96 1.33 1.94
CA PRO A 25 14.00 0.84 1.05
C PRO A 25 13.53 0.90 -0.41
N ARG A 26 14.47 1.28 -1.29
CA ARG A 26 14.16 1.62 -2.68
C ARG A 26 13.60 0.44 -3.46
N GLU A 27 14.06 -0.77 -3.16
CA GLU A 27 13.65 -2.04 -3.78
C GLU A 27 12.15 -2.38 -3.61
N TYR A 28 11.45 -1.72 -2.67
CA TYR A 28 10.01 -1.88 -2.49
C TYR A 28 9.18 -0.85 -3.28
N ILE A 29 9.80 0.24 -3.76
CA ILE A 29 9.11 1.36 -4.42
C ILE A 29 9.45 1.45 -5.90
N GLU A 30 10.69 1.19 -6.30
CA GLU A 30 11.20 1.55 -7.63
C GLU A 30 10.58 0.77 -8.80
N ASP A 31 10.00 -0.40 -8.54
CA ASP A 31 9.39 -1.26 -9.54
C ASP A 31 7.86 -1.33 -9.40
N LEU A 32 7.27 -0.44 -8.60
CA LEU A 32 5.83 -0.22 -8.60
C LEU A 32 5.42 0.40 -9.94
N LYS A 33 4.46 -0.24 -10.61
CA LYS A 33 3.99 0.17 -11.93
C LYS A 33 2.57 0.71 -11.88
N PHE A 34 1.76 0.20 -10.97
CA PHE A 34 0.33 0.46 -10.96
C PHE A 34 -0.09 1.09 -9.64
N GLU A 35 -0.96 2.08 -9.73
CA GLU A 35 -1.79 2.54 -8.62
C GLU A 35 -3.21 2.01 -8.84
N VAL A 36 -3.74 1.32 -7.82
CA VAL A 36 -5.02 0.64 -7.85
C VAL A 36 -5.96 1.31 -6.87
N ILE A 37 -7.05 1.86 -7.40
CA ILE A 37 -8.10 2.53 -6.64
C ILE A 37 -9.24 1.54 -6.47
N VAL A 38 -9.48 1.10 -5.23
CA VAL A 38 -10.49 0.09 -4.89
C VAL A 38 -11.77 0.75 -4.40
N PHE A 39 -12.88 0.47 -5.06
CA PHE A 39 -14.20 0.96 -4.68
C PHE A 39 -14.87 -0.04 -3.74
N ALA A 40 -14.71 0.17 -2.44
CA ALA A 40 -15.28 -0.73 -1.44
C ALA A 40 -16.79 -0.49 -1.28
N ARG A 41 -17.54 -1.56 -1.00
CA ARG A 41 -19.00 -1.45 -0.81
C ARG A 41 -19.31 -0.71 0.49
N LYS A 42 -19.79 0.53 0.35
CA LYS A 42 -20.17 1.41 1.47
C LYS A 42 -21.24 0.80 2.39
N GLU A 43 -22.16 0.02 1.83
CA GLU A 43 -23.24 -0.67 2.56
C GLU A 43 -22.73 -1.62 3.66
N ARG A 44 -21.49 -2.10 3.56
CA ARG A 44 -20.84 -2.97 4.56
C ARG A 44 -19.81 -2.23 5.41
N GLY A 45 -19.85 -0.90 5.42
CA GLY A 45 -18.86 -0.07 6.10
C GLY A 45 -17.50 -0.01 5.41
N GLY A 46 -17.41 -0.47 4.15
CA GLY A 46 -16.18 -0.40 3.37
C GLY A 46 -15.81 1.05 3.02
N GLN A 47 -14.53 1.39 3.14
CA GLN A 47 -13.98 2.66 2.68
C GLN A 47 -13.19 2.42 1.39
N ASP A 48 -13.24 3.39 0.47
CA ASP A 48 -12.41 3.29 -0.72
C ASP A 48 -10.96 3.47 -0.29
N PHE A 49 -10.08 2.69 -0.89
CA PHE A 49 -8.68 2.75 -0.55
C PHE A 49 -7.85 2.55 -1.81
N THR A 50 -6.61 2.99 -1.73
CA THR A 50 -5.65 2.91 -2.81
C THR A 50 -4.43 2.14 -2.34
N PHE A 51 -3.86 1.36 -3.24
CA PHE A 51 -2.55 0.77 -3.05
C PHE A 51 -1.75 0.84 -4.35
N ARG A 52 -0.44 0.67 -4.26
CA ARG A 52 0.43 0.52 -5.43
C ARG A 52 0.94 -0.91 -5.53
N CYS A 53 1.16 -1.40 -6.74
CA CYS A 53 1.69 -2.75 -6.96
C CYS A 53 2.63 -2.82 -8.17
N LYS A 54 3.41 -3.90 -8.23
CA LYS A 54 4.34 -4.19 -9.32
C LYS A 54 3.64 -4.82 -10.52
N ASP A 55 2.67 -5.68 -10.23
CA ASP A 55 1.91 -6.41 -11.24
C ASP A 55 0.51 -6.77 -10.73
N TYR A 56 -0.39 -7.13 -11.64
CA TYR A 56 -1.71 -7.64 -11.32
C TYR A 56 -2.23 -8.59 -12.40
N SER A 57 -2.96 -9.62 -11.98
CA SER A 57 -3.51 -10.62 -12.91
C SER A 57 -4.87 -11.15 -12.43
N PRO A 58 -5.76 -11.54 -13.36
CA PRO A 58 -6.96 -12.27 -12.98
C PRO A 58 -6.59 -13.64 -12.41
N VAL A 59 -7.36 -14.11 -11.43
CA VAL A 59 -7.25 -15.47 -10.87
C VAL A 59 -8.62 -16.18 -10.93
N GLU A 60 -8.62 -17.50 -10.73
CA GLU A 60 -9.86 -18.28 -10.73
C GLU A 60 -10.90 -17.74 -9.72
N GLY A 61 -12.18 -17.87 -10.06
CA GLY A 61 -13.28 -17.41 -9.21
C GLY A 61 -13.60 -15.92 -9.31
N GLY A 62 -13.10 -15.22 -10.35
CA GLY A 62 -13.42 -13.80 -10.59
C GLY A 62 -12.71 -12.83 -9.65
N ALA A 63 -11.62 -13.29 -9.04
CA ALA A 63 -10.76 -12.48 -8.20
C ALA A 63 -9.56 -11.94 -9.00
N TRP A 64 -8.86 -10.98 -8.40
CA TRP A 64 -7.64 -10.39 -8.94
C TRP A 64 -6.52 -10.54 -7.92
N SER A 65 -5.35 -10.96 -8.39
CA SER A 65 -4.11 -10.97 -7.60
C SER A 65 -3.28 -9.74 -7.95
N PHE A 66 -2.62 -9.19 -6.94
CA PHE A 66 -1.73 -8.05 -7.04
C PHE A 66 -0.43 -8.40 -6.33
N ASP A 67 0.71 -8.20 -6.99
CA ASP A 67 2.01 -8.60 -6.48
C ASP A 67 2.87 -7.37 -6.09
N GLY A 68 3.64 -7.52 -5.02
CA GLY A 68 4.52 -6.47 -4.50
C GLY A 68 3.75 -5.21 -4.13
N VAL A 69 2.79 -5.34 -3.23
CA VAL A 69 1.81 -4.31 -2.88
C VAL A 69 2.35 -3.39 -1.79
N ILE A 70 2.19 -2.07 -1.95
CA ILE A 70 2.37 -1.07 -0.89
C ILE A 70 1.05 -0.37 -0.62
N ILE A 71 0.69 -0.28 0.66
CA ILE A 71 -0.52 0.40 1.15
C ILE A 71 -0.11 1.54 2.08
N ASP A 72 -0.71 2.72 1.88
CA ASP A 72 -0.65 3.81 2.87
C ASP A 72 -1.59 3.50 4.04
N THR A 73 -0.99 3.18 5.18
CA THR A 73 -1.67 2.85 6.43
C THR A 73 -1.43 3.92 7.50
N SER A 74 -1.10 5.14 7.06
CA SER A 74 -0.86 6.30 7.93
C SER A 74 -2.05 6.58 8.83
N LYS A 75 -1.78 6.94 10.08
CA LYS A 75 -2.81 7.38 11.02
C LYS A 75 -3.07 8.86 10.85
N ARG A 76 -4.34 9.22 10.84
CA ARG A 76 -4.81 10.59 10.80
C ARG A 76 -5.66 10.91 12.02
N ASP A 77 -5.63 12.16 12.45
CA ASP A 77 -6.56 12.65 13.46
C ASP A 77 -7.94 13.01 12.84
N PRO A 78 -8.91 13.46 13.64
CA PRO A 78 -10.23 13.86 13.12
C PRO A 78 -10.22 15.08 12.18
N SER A 79 -9.19 15.94 12.17
CA SER A 79 -9.06 17.01 11.17
C SER A 79 -8.49 16.49 9.84
N GLY A 80 -7.95 15.27 9.83
CA GLY A 80 -7.37 14.63 8.65
C GLY A 80 -5.85 14.78 8.58
N ASP A 81 -5.24 15.39 9.60
CA ASP A 81 -3.80 15.60 9.68
C ASP A 81 -3.11 14.29 10.02
N VAL A 82 -2.00 14.02 9.32
CA VAL A 82 -1.23 12.79 9.56
C VAL A 82 -0.53 12.89 10.90
N THR A 83 -0.77 11.92 11.77
CA THR A 83 -0.14 11.80 13.10
C THR A 83 0.93 10.73 13.15
N LEU A 84 0.90 9.78 12.22
CA LEU A 84 1.92 8.77 11.99
C LEU A 84 1.93 8.43 10.50
N LYS A 85 3.07 8.66 9.83
CA LYS A 85 3.27 8.18 8.46
C LYS A 85 3.55 6.69 8.54
N ARG A 86 2.84 5.89 7.76
CA ARG A 86 3.06 4.44 7.69
C ARG A 86 2.81 3.90 6.29
N LEU A 87 3.77 3.12 5.80
CA LEU A 87 3.59 2.29 4.62
C LEU A 87 3.73 0.82 5.01
N THR A 88 2.81 0.00 4.53
CA THR A 88 2.80 -1.45 4.74
C THR A 88 3.00 -2.16 3.40
N TYR A 89 3.97 -3.07 3.34
CA TYR A 89 4.23 -3.94 2.21
C TYR A 89 3.54 -5.29 2.38
N HIS A 90 2.93 -5.77 1.31
CA HIS A 90 2.41 -7.12 1.19
C HIS A 90 2.99 -7.78 -0.07
N PRO A 91 3.56 -9.00 0.03
CA PRO A 91 4.12 -9.67 -1.13
C PRO A 91 3.06 -9.98 -2.20
N ALA A 92 1.84 -10.32 -1.76
CA ALA A 92 0.68 -10.47 -2.62
C ALA A 92 -0.62 -10.08 -1.89
N LEU A 93 -1.58 -9.56 -2.64
CA LEU A 93 -2.95 -9.26 -2.19
C LEU A 93 -3.94 -9.86 -3.18
N SER A 94 -5.01 -10.47 -2.70
CA SER A 94 -6.12 -10.92 -3.56
C SER A 94 -7.40 -10.19 -3.21
N LEU A 95 -8.06 -9.64 -4.23
CA LEU A 95 -9.35 -8.98 -4.08
C LEU A 95 -10.44 -9.73 -4.84
N VAL A 96 -11.55 -9.99 -4.16
CA VAL A 96 -12.67 -10.79 -4.66
C VAL A 96 -13.91 -9.93 -4.73
N ASN A 97 -14.62 -9.96 -5.87
CA ASN A 97 -15.91 -9.26 -6.06
C ASN A 97 -15.88 -7.74 -5.75
N VAL A 98 -14.76 -7.09 -6.06
CA VAL A 98 -14.58 -5.64 -5.88
C VAL A 98 -14.37 -4.95 -7.22
N ALA A 99 -14.93 -3.76 -7.36
CA ALA A 99 -14.64 -2.90 -8.49
C ALA A 99 -13.37 -2.10 -8.18
N PHE A 100 -12.49 -1.95 -9.17
CA PHE A 100 -11.30 -1.12 -9.05
C PHE A 100 -10.97 -0.44 -10.37
N MET A 101 -10.14 0.60 -10.28
CA MET A 101 -9.53 1.27 -11.42
C MET A 101 -8.00 1.16 -11.29
N VAL A 102 -7.32 0.98 -12.42
CA VAL A 102 -5.86 0.93 -12.49
C VAL A 102 -5.37 2.16 -13.25
N VAL A 103 -4.40 2.85 -12.68
CA VAL A 103 -3.68 3.95 -13.35
C VAL A 103 -2.18 3.72 -13.21
N PRO A 104 -1.34 4.30 -14.09
CA PRO A 104 0.10 4.23 -13.93
C PRO A 104 0.54 4.83 -12.59
N ALA A 105 1.45 4.16 -11.90
CA ALA A 105 2.03 4.68 -10.68
C ALA A 105 2.95 5.88 -10.99
N PRO A 106 3.12 6.82 -10.04
CA PRO A 106 4.06 7.93 -10.19
C PRO A 106 5.50 7.49 -10.52
N GLU A 107 5.86 6.28 -10.12
CA GLU A 107 7.18 5.68 -10.35
C GLU A 107 7.39 5.22 -11.80
N GLU A 108 6.33 4.82 -12.52
CA GLU A 108 6.42 4.38 -13.92
C GLU A 108 6.51 5.54 -14.93
N THR A 109 6.07 6.73 -14.53
CA THR A 109 6.00 7.92 -15.41
C THR A 109 7.26 8.79 -15.41
N LYS A 110 8.36 8.29 -14.84
CA LYS A 110 9.68 8.95 -14.80
C LYS A 110 10.55 8.56 -15.97
#